data_AF-A0A9E3YCG2-F1
#
_entry.id   AF-A0A9E3YCG2-F1
#
_cell.length_a   1.000
_cell.length_b   1.000
_cell.length_c   1.000
_cell.angle_alpha   90.00
_cell.angle_beta   90.00
_cell.angle_gamma   90.00
#
_symmetry.space_group_name_H-M   'P 1'
#
loop_
_entity.id
_entity.type
_entity.pdbx_description
1 polymer ?
#
loop_
_entity_poly.entity_id
_entity_poly.type
_entity_poly.pdbx_seq_one_letter_code
_entity_poly.pdbx_strand_id
1 'polypeptide(L)'
;MAADLRTGAMPCDLARRKGAMPGPPPDPNAVRRNKKTPGVELPACGRQGDPPPVPKGIDLWPAGVEIWRELWSLPQAVEWERMHAHRVVARYCSMSDSDEPDLAELRQLEDRLGLNPKAMRALMWTIGVPESAEVAAQTAKSSRERRLERTRRGVRAVDPASA
;
A
#
# COMPACT_ATOMS: atom_id res chain seq x y z
N MET A 1 76.43 28.16 -33.24
CA MET A 1 75.65 27.41 -34.25
C MET A 1 74.36 26.95 -33.60
N ALA A 2 73.25 27.42 -34.18
CA ALA A 2 71.84 27.07 -34.00
C ALA A 2 71.34 26.68 -32.59
N ALA A 3 70.67 27.65 -31.98
CA ALA A 3 69.82 27.49 -30.81
C ALA A 3 68.54 26.72 -31.15
N ASP A 4 68.13 25.94 -30.17
CA ASP A 4 67.02 24.98 -30.17
C ASP A 4 65.64 25.62 -30.36
N LEU A 5 64.74 24.78 -30.88
CA LEU A 5 63.42 25.12 -31.37
C LEU A 5 62.40 25.30 -30.23
N ARG A 6 61.78 26.48 -30.23
CA ARG A 6 60.33 26.70 -30.24
C ARG A 6 59.44 26.03 -29.16
N THR A 7 58.74 26.94 -28.47
CA THR A 7 57.33 26.88 -28.07
C THR A 7 57.06 26.51 -26.60
N GLY A 8 56.87 27.58 -25.82
CA GLY A 8 56.44 27.55 -24.44
C GLY A 8 55.06 26.91 -24.27
N ALA A 9 54.99 25.98 -23.32
CA ALA A 9 53.76 25.52 -22.72
C ALA A 9 53.12 26.68 -21.95
N MET A 10 51.92 27.09 -22.37
CA MET A 10 51.06 28.00 -21.62
C MET A 10 50.63 27.34 -20.30
N PRO A 11 50.77 27.99 -19.14
CA PRO A 11 50.08 27.52 -17.95
C PRO A 11 48.58 27.82 -18.09
N CYS A 12 47.77 26.77 -18.27
CA CYS A 12 46.32 26.82 -18.09
C CYS A 12 45.98 26.95 -16.59
N ASP A 13 46.33 28.08 -16.00
CA ASP A 13 45.87 28.49 -14.66
C ASP A 13 44.75 29.53 -14.82
N LEU A 14 43.61 29.06 -15.33
CA LEU A 14 42.37 29.84 -15.34
C LEU A 14 41.74 29.78 -13.95
N ALA A 15 42.20 30.69 -13.11
CA ALA A 15 41.56 31.11 -11.88
C ALA A 15 40.04 31.30 -12.09
N ARG A 16 39.25 30.36 -11.57
CA ARG A 16 37.80 30.47 -11.47
C ARG A 16 37.44 31.53 -10.44
N ARG A 17 37.34 32.79 -10.85
CA ARG A 17 36.83 33.88 -10.02
C ARG A 17 35.34 33.66 -9.74
N LYS A 18 34.99 33.13 -8.57
CA LYS A 18 33.64 33.18 -8.00
C LYS A 18 33.32 34.63 -7.63
N GLY A 19 32.72 35.38 -8.54
CA GLY A 19 31.96 36.59 -8.19
C GLY A 19 30.68 36.16 -7.49
N ALA A 20 30.75 35.89 -6.19
CA ALA A 20 29.56 35.70 -5.35
C ALA A 20 29.04 37.09 -4.96
N MET A 21 28.09 37.63 -5.73
CA MET A 21 27.11 38.53 -5.10
C MET A 21 26.35 37.66 -4.10
N PRO A 22 26.37 37.94 -2.78
CA PRO A 22 25.50 37.23 -1.86
C PRO A 22 24.08 37.51 -2.31
N GLY A 23 23.36 36.45 -2.71
CA GLY A 23 21.93 36.53 -2.93
C GLY A 23 21.25 37.09 -1.67
N PRO A 24 20.04 37.64 -1.81
CA PRO A 24 19.30 38.15 -0.66
C PRO A 24 19.33 37.14 0.49
N PRO A 25 19.55 37.59 1.73
CA PRO A 25 19.62 36.70 2.87
C PRO A 25 18.39 35.80 2.89
N PRO A 26 18.56 34.50 3.18
CA PRO A 26 17.45 33.56 3.19
C PRO A 26 16.36 34.08 4.12
N ASP A 27 15.17 34.26 3.56
CA ASP A 27 14.02 34.78 4.29
C ASP A 27 13.72 33.82 5.46
N PRO A 28 13.70 34.31 6.73
CA PRO A 28 13.43 33.48 7.89
C PRO A 28 12.02 32.84 7.85
N ASN A 29 11.11 33.40 7.05
CA ASN A 29 9.76 32.86 6.82
C ASN A 29 9.66 32.03 5.53
N ALA A 30 10.78 31.75 4.85
CA ALA A 30 10.78 30.92 3.64
C ALA A 30 10.34 29.49 3.98
N VAL A 31 9.08 29.17 3.65
CA VAL A 31 8.60 27.80 3.66
C VAL A 31 9.27 27.03 2.53
N ARG A 32 9.93 25.91 2.85
CA ARG A 32 10.48 25.01 1.83
C ARG A 32 9.36 24.58 0.88
N ARG A 33 9.53 24.87 -0.40
CA ARG A 33 8.59 24.49 -1.47
C ARG A 33 8.30 22.98 -1.53
N ASN A 34 9.26 22.14 -1.10
CA ASN A 34 9.15 20.68 -1.07
C ASN A 34 8.97 20.13 0.36
N LYS A 35 8.14 20.76 1.18
CA LYS A 35 7.77 20.16 2.48
C LYS A 35 7.00 18.87 2.21
N LYS A 36 7.52 17.72 2.62
CA LYS A 36 6.82 16.43 2.49
C LYS A 36 5.56 16.47 3.35
N THR A 37 4.41 16.25 2.74
CA THR A 37 3.18 15.97 3.50
C THR A 37 3.38 14.64 4.23
N PRO A 38 3.14 14.56 5.55
CA PRO A 38 3.21 13.29 6.25
C PRO A 38 2.15 12.36 5.67
N GLY A 39 2.58 11.16 5.26
CA GLY A 39 1.68 10.08 4.84
C GLY A 39 1.03 9.41 6.05
N VAL A 40 0.13 8.48 5.78
CA VAL A 40 -0.50 7.66 6.81
C VAL A 40 0.28 6.36 6.96
N GLU A 41 0.72 6.05 8.18
CA GLU A 41 1.35 4.78 8.49
C GLU A 41 0.29 3.77 8.97
N LEU A 42 0.18 2.65 8.26
CA LEU A 42 -0.76 1.56 8.53
C LEU A 42 -0.10 0.47 9.38
N PRO A 43 -0.84 -0.20 10.27
CA PRO A 43 -0.28 -1.26 11.09
C PRO A 43 0.06 -2.51 10.26
N ALA A 44 1.29 -3.01 10.38
CA ALA A 44 1.74 -4.21 9.67
C ALA A 44 0.91 -5.47 9.97
N CYS A 45 0.38 -5.56 11.19
CA CYS A 45 -0.41 -6.69 11.64
C CYS A 45 -1.84 -6.72 11.09
N GLY A 46 -2.23 -5.73 10.28
CA GLY A 46 -3.59 -5.62 9.77
C GLY A 46 -4.55 -4.97 10.76
N ARG A 47 -5.83 -4.91 10.39
CA ARG A 47 -6.90 -4.54 11.34
C ARG A 47 -7.16 -5.70 12.30
N GLN A 48 -7.25 -5.38 13.59
CA GLN A 48 -7.54 -6.37 14.63
C GLN A 48 -9.05 -6.55 14.82
N GLY A 49 -9.46 -7.77 15.20
CA GLY A 49 -10.85 -8.11 15.50
C GLY A 49 -11.64 -8.62 14.30
N ASP A 50 -12.91 -8.93 14.55
CA ASP A 50 -13.82 -9.44 13.52
C ASP A 50 -14.17 -8.36 12.49
N PRO A 51 -14.33 -8.72 11.21
CA PRO A 51 -14.74 -7.78 10.19
C PRO A 51 -16.12 -7.21 10.51
N PRO A 52 -16.37 -5.93 10.17
CA PRO A 52 -17.68 -5.33 10.39
C PRO A 52 -18.77 -6.08 9.61
N PRO A 53 -20.04 -5.98 10.06
CA PRO A 53 -21.16 -6.52 9.31
C PRO A 53 -21.26 -5.86 7.93
N VAL A 54 -21.66 -6.65 6.93
CA VAL A 54 -21.92 -6.13 5.58
C VAL A 54 -23.01 -5.04 5.66
N PRO A 55 -22.83 -3.89 4.99
CA PRO A 55 -23.82 -2.82 5.01
C PRO A 55 -25.20 -3.29 4.57
N LYS A 56 -26.25 -2.78 5.25
CA LYS A 56 -27.65 -3.07 4.90
C LYS A 56 -27.93 -2.75 3.43
N GLY A 57 -28.64 -3.66 2.76
CA GLY A 57 -29.01 -3.55 1.35
C GLY A 57 -27.93 -3.98 0.36
N ILE A 58 -26.86 -4.65 0.84
CA ILE A 58 -25.88 -5.32 0.00
C ILE A 58 -25.84 -6.78 0.44
N ASP A 59 -26.21 -7.67 -0.47
CA ASP A 59 -26.14 -9.11 -0.24
C ASP A 59 -24.90 -9.66 -0.94
N LEU A 60 -23.94 -10.14 -0.16
CA LEU A 60 -22.77 -10.82 -0.67
C LEU A 60 -23.04 -12.32 -0.78
N TRP A 61 -22.68 -12.88 -1.92
CA TRP A 61 -22.65 -14.32 -2.12
C TRP A 61 -21.57 -14.96 -1.24
N PRO A 62 -21.61 -16.29 -0.99
CA PRO A 62 -20.69 -16.94 -0.06
C PRO A 62 -19.21 -16.67 -0.35
N ALA A 63 -18.81 -16.60 -1.62
CA ALA A 63 -17.45 -16.29 -2.00
C ALA A 63 -17.13 -14.79 -1.81
N GLY A 64 -18.06 -13.89 -2.13
CA GLY A 64 -17.96 -12.46 -1.77
C GLY A 64 -17.80 -12.20 -0.26
N VAL A 65 -18.45 -12.99 0.61
CA VAL A 65 -18.28 -12.90 2.08
C VAL A 65 -16.87 -13.30 2.51
N GLU A 66 -16.26 -14.29 1.84
CA GLU A 66 -14.88 -14.67 2.13
C GLU A 66 -13.90 -13.57 1.71
N ILE A 67 -14.12 -12.96 0.54
CA ILE A 67 -13.35 -11.79 0.08
C ILE A 67 -13.49 -10.64 1.07
N TRP A 68 -14.70 -10.37 1.57
CA TRP A 68 -14.95 -9.35 2.59
C TRP A 68 -14.10 -9.59 3.84
N ARG A 69 -14.11 -10.82 4.37
CA ARG A 69 -13.31 -11.19 5.55
C ARG A 69 -11.81 -11.02 5.32
N GLU A 70 -11.33 -11.43 4.15
CA GLU A 70 -9.92 -11.29 3.79
C GLU A 70 -9.50 -9.82 3.71
N LEU A 71 -10.26 -8.99 3.01
CA LEU A 71 -9.98 -7.56 2.87
C LEU A 71 -9.95 -6.86 4.22
N TRP A 72 -10.92 -7.13 5.09
CA TRP A 72 -10.97 -6.51 6.42
C TRP A 72 -9.87 -6.99 7.39
N SER A 73 -9.06 -7.98 7.01
CA SER A 73 -7.85 -8.38 7.75
C SER A 73 -6.60 -7.57 7.34
N LEU A 74 -6.68 -6.81 6.25
CA LEU A 74 -5.54 -6.07 5.70
C LEU A 74 -5.22 -4.80 6.54
N PRO A 75 -3.98 -4.29 6.48
CA PRO A 75 -3.61 -3.01 7.10
C PRO A 75 -4.49 -1.83 6.68
N GLN A 76 -4.88 -1.81 5.40
CA GLN A 76 -5.69 -0.76 4.78
C GLN A 76 -7.08 -0.65 5.43
N ALA A 77 -7.58 -1.74 6.02
CA ALA A 77 -8.90 -1.78 6.64
C ALA A 77 -9.06 -0.81 7.80
N VAL A 78 -7.96 -0.43 8.49
CA VAL A 78 -7.99 0.60 9.54
C VAL A 78 -8.37 1.96 8.97
N GLU A 79 -7.85 2.31 7.80
CA GLU A 79 -8.22 3.56 7.13
C GLU A 79 -9.59 3.48 6.47
N TRP A 80 -9.99 2.31 5.95
CA TRP A 80 -11.36 2.14 5.44
C TRP A 80 -12.41 2.37 6.52
N GLU A 81 -12.14 1.93 7.75
CA GLU A 81 -13.01 2.17 8.91
C GLU A 81 -13.10 3.66 9.23
N ARG A 82 -11.96 4.36 9.29
CA ARG A 82 -11.87 5.82 9.51
C ARG A 82 -12.59 6.63 8.44
N MET A 83 -12.49 6.21 7.17
CA MET A 83 -13.15 6.85 6.03
C MET A 83 -14.59 6.39 5.82
N HIS A 84 -15.11 5.47 6.65
CA HIS A 84 -16.42 4.84 6.49
C HIS A 84 -16.65 4.15 5.12
N ALA A 85 -15.59 3.60 4.53
CA ALA A 85 -15.59 3.04 3.17
C ALA A 85 -16.29 1.66 3.03
N HIS A 86 -17.07 1.23 4.03
CA HIS A 86 -17.73 -0.08 4.08
C HIS A 86 -18.52 -0.43 2.81
N ARG A 87 -19.28 0.52 2.26
CA ARG A 87 -20.07 0.27 1.04
C ARG A 87 -19.20 0.07 -0.20
N VAL A 88 -18.05 0.75 -0.26
CA VAL A 88 -17.11 0.64 -1.40
C VAL A 88 -16.41 -0.71 -1.37
N VAL A 89 -15.96 -1.14 -0.19
CA VAL A 89 -15.38 -2.49 0.02
C VAL A 89 -16.42 -3.57 -0.33
N ALA A 90 -17.68 -3.37 0.06
CA ALA A 90 -18.73 -4.37 -0.16
C ALA A 90 -19.05 -4.49 -1.65
N ARG A 91 -19.11 -3.36 -2.35
CA ARG A 91 -19.27 -3.32 -3.81
C ARG A 91 -18.13 -4.05 -4.53
N TYR A 92 -16.90 -3.82 -4.11
CA TYR A 92 -15.74 -4.54 -4.65
C TYR A 92 -15.92 -6.05 -4.46
N CYS A 93 -16.26 -6.51 -3.24
CA CYS A 93 -16.49 -7.93 -2.98
C CYS A 93 -17.60 -8.54 -3.86
N SER A 94 -18.71 -7.82 -4.02
CA SER A 94 -19.83 -8.26 -4.87
C SER A 94 -19.45 -8.35 -6.34
N MET A 95 -18.59 -7.45 -6.82
CA MET A 95 -18.14 -7.45 -8.21
C MET A 95 -17.07 -8.49 -8.48
N SER A 96 -16.15 -8.69 -7.54
CA SER A 96 -15.08 -9.69 -7.65
C SER A 96 -15.61 -11.13 -7.66
N ASP A 97 -16.80 -11.35 -7.10
CA ASP A 97 -17.46 -12.66 -7.08
C ASP A 97 -18.34 -12.93 -8.31
N SER A 98 -18.46 -11.97 -9.23
CA SER A 98 -19.26 -12.12 -10.45
C SER A 98 -18.55 -13.02 -11.46
N ASP A 99 -19.30 -13.84 -12.20
CA ASP A 99 -18.77 -14.67 -13.30
C ASP A 99 -18.15 -13.81 -14.41
N GLU A 100 -18.78 -12.67 -14.72
CA GLU A 100 -18.31 -11.69 -15.69
C GLU A 100 -18.13 -10.33 -15.00
N PRO A 101 -16.98 -10.09 -14.34
CA PRO A 101 -16.73 -8.84 -13.66
C PRO A 101 -16.33 -7.75 -14.66
N ASP A 102 -16.85 -6.53 -14.47
CA ASP A 102 -16.29 -5.35 -15.14
C ASP A 102 -14.90 -5.05 -14.58
N LEU A 103 -13.87 -5.48 -15.32
CA LEU A 103 -12.46 -5.32 -14.95
C LEU A 103 -12.02 -3.85 -14.90
N ALA A 104 -12.66 -2.97 -15.67
CA ALA A 104 -12.33 -1.55 -15.65
C ALA A 104 -12.84 -0.93 -14.34
N GLU A 105 -14.07 -1.25 -13.95
CA GLU A 105 -14.64 -0.79 -12.69
C GLU A 105 -13.92 -1.40 -11.47
N LEU A 106 -13.60 -2.70 -11.50
CA LEU A 106 -12.81 -3.33 -10.43
C LEU A 106 -11.47 -2.63 -10.21
N ARG A 107 -10.74 -2.30 -11.29
CA ARG A 107 -9.47 -1.59 -11.19
C ARG A 107 -9.63 -0.21 -10.57
N GLN A 108 -10.72 0.50 -10.87
CA GLN A 108 -10.99 1.79 -10.21
C GLN A 108 -11.29 1.62 -8.71
N LEU A 109 -11.96 0.53 -8.31
CA LEU A 109 -12.21 0.22 -6.91
C LEU A 109 -10.91 -0.16 -6.18
N GLU A 110 -10.04 -0.96 -6.81
CA GLU A 110 -8.71 -1.29 -6.29
C GLU A 110 -7.88 -0.02 -6.03
N ASP A 111 -7.92 0.93 -6.97
CA ASP A 111 -7.22 2.20 -6.85
C ASP A 111 -7.78 3.09 -5.73
N ARG A 112 -9.11 3.08 -5.50
CA ARG A 112 -9.74 3.82 -4.39
C ARG A 112 -9.49 3.20 -3.03
N LEU A 113 -9.38 1.87 -2.98
CA LEU A 113 -9.18 1.11 -1.73
C LEU A 113 -7.71 0.97 -1.35
N GLY A 114 -6.76 1.36 -2.22
CA GLY A 114 -5.34 1.22 -1.91
C GLY A 114 -4.85 -0.24 -2.00
N LEU A 115 -5.48 -1.07 -2.84
CA LEU A 115 -5.11 -2.49 -2.99
C LEU A 115 -3.87 -2.69 -3.88
N ASN A 116 -3.53 -1.70 -4.72
CA ASN A 116 -2.37 -1.72 -5.59
C ASN A 116 -1.23 -0.82 -5.05
N PRO A 117 0.06 -1.18 -5.20
CA PRO A 117 1.19 -0.29 -4.89
C PRO A 117 1.10 1.13 -5.47
N LYS A 118 0.52 1.32 -6.66
CA LYS A 118 0.28 2.64 -7.24
C LYS A 118 -0.72 3.44 -6.40
N ALA A 119 -1.82 2.80 -6.01
CA ALA A 119 -2.87 3.38 -5.19
C ALA A 119 -2.37 3.71 -3.78
N MET A 120 -1.61 2.81 -3.16
CA MET A 120 -0.93 3.04 -1.87
C MET A 120 -0.06 4.30 -1.91
N ARG A 121 0.73 4.47 -2.97
CA ARG A 121 1.55 5.68 -3.16
C ARG A 121 0.71 6.94 -3.35
N ALA A 122 -0.38 6.85 -4.11
CA ALA A 122 -1.28 7.98 -4.35
C ALA A 122 -2.01 8.42 -3.06
N LEU A 123 -2.41 7.47 -2.23
CA LEU A 123 -3.02 7.71 -0.91
C LEU A 123 -2.00 8.08 0.17
N MET A 124 -0.70 8.05 -0.17
CA MET A 124 0.40 8.24 0.77
C MET A 124 0.35 7.28 1.96
N TRP A 125 -0.12 6.06 1.73
CA TRP A 125 -0.18 5.00 2.73
C TRP A 125 1.12 4.20 2.72
N THR A 126 1.69 4.00 3.90
CA THR A 126 2.87 3.18 4.12
C THR A 126 2.58 2.14 5.18
N ILE A 127 2.91 0.87 4.92
CA ILE A 127 2.78 -0.17 5.94
C ILE A 127 3.99 -0.04 6.86
N GLY A 128 3.74 0.14 8.16
CA GLY A 128 4.79 0.24 9.17
C GLY A 128 5.55 -1.07 9.37
N VAL A 129 6.60 -1.03 10.16
CA VAL A 129 7.31 -2.24 10.62
C VAL A 129 6.55 -2.78 11.84
N PRO A 130 6.32 -4.11 11.95
CA PRO A 130 5.71 -4.64 13.16
C PRO A 130 6.58 -4.32 14.37
N GLU A 131 6.05 -3.53 15.29
CA GLU A 131 6.76 -3.09 16.51
C GLU A 131 7.10 -4.26 17.45
N SER A 132 6.45 -5.43 17.27
CA SER A 132 6.78 -6.65 18.01
C SER A 132 6.50 -7.91 17.19
N ALA A 133 7.50 -8.80 17.14
CA ALA A 133 7.42 -10.11 16.46
C ALA A 133 6.27 -10.98 16.99
N GLU A 134 5.88 -10.78 18.24
CA GLU A 134 4.78 -11.51 18.90
C GLU A 134 3.42 -11.18 18.28
N VAL A 135 3.16 -9.91 17.98
CA VAL A 135 1.89 -9.46 17.38
C VAL A 135 1.78 -10.00 15.95
N ALA A 136 2.87 -9.94 15.17
CA ALA A 136 2.91 -10.52 13.83
C ALA A 136 2.71 -12.04 13.85
N ALA A 137 3.34 -12.74 14.81
CA ALA A 137 3.20 -14.18 14.97
C ALA A 137 1.78 -14.60 15.38
N GLN A 138 1.11 -13.83 16.24
CA GLN A 138 -0.28 -14.09 16.65
C GLN A 138 -1.25 -13.90 15.49
N THR A 139 -1.10 -12.85 14.69
CA THR A 139 -1.97 -12.62 13.52
C THR A 139 -1.78 -13.71 12.47
N ALA A 140 -0.53 -14.08 12.17
CA ALA A 140 -0.20 -15.17 11.23
C ALA A 140 -0.68 -16.54 11.72
N LYS A 141 -0.66 -16.79 13.03
CA LYS A 141 -1.25 -18.01 13.62
C LYS A 141 -2.76 -18.03 13.45
N SER A 142 -3.47 -16.94 13.75
CA SER A 142 -4.94 -16.89 13.63
C SER A 142 -5.43 -17.05 12.17
N SER A 143 -4.71 -16.45 11.20
CA SER A 143 -5.04 -16.61 9.78
C SER A 143 -4.73 -18.03 9.28
N ARG A 144 -3.61 -18.62 9.72
CA ARG A 144 -3.24 -20.00 9.40
C ARG A 144 -4.21 -21.01 10.03
N GLU A 145 -4.62 -20.80 11.27
CA GLU A 145 -5.61 -21.65 11.95
C GLU A 145 -6.97 -21.57 11.25
N ARG A 146 -7.45 -20.36 10.91
CA ARG A 146 -8.67 -20.20 10.08
C ARG A 146 -8.56 -20.92 8.74
N ARG A 147 -7.41 -20.84 8.07
CA ARG A 147 -7.15 -21.56 6.81
C ARG A 147 -7.17 -23.08 6.99
N LEU A 148 -6.58 -23.59 8.08
CA LEU A 148 -6.56 -25.01 8.41
C LEU A 148 -7.93 -25.53 8.85
N GLU A 149 -8.73 -24.74 9.54
CA GLU A 149 -10.10 -25.10 9.89
C GLU A 149 -10.98 -25.17 8.63
N ARG A 150 -10.77 -24.26 7.68
CA ARG A 150 -11.44 -24.29 6.37
C ARG A 150 -11.10 -25.54 5.57
N THR A 151 -9.82 -25.96 5.51
CA THR A 151 -9.46 -27.20 4.84
C THR A 151 -10.04 -28.43 5.55
N ARG A 152 -10.05 -28.44 6.89
CA ARG A 152 -10.68 -29.52 7.66
C ARG A 152 -12.19 -29.60 7.45
N ARG A 153 -12.89 -28.46 7.36
CA ARG A 153 -14.34 -28.42 7.14
C ARG A 153 -14.72 -28.82 5.71
N GLY A 154 -13.89 -28.49 4.72
CA GLY A 154 -14.07 -28.89 3.32
C GLY A 154 -13.76 -30.36 3.02
N VAL A 155 -13.09 -31.08 3.92
CA VAL A 155 -12.69 -32.50 3.75
C VAL A 155 -13.63 -33.46 4.50
N ARG A 156 -14.82 -33.01 4.95
CA ARG A 156 -15.85 -33.96 5.41
C ARG A 156 -16.38 -34.76 4.22
N ALA A 157 -15.90 -36.00 4.15
CA ALA A 157 -16.15 -37.03 3.17
C ALA A 157 -17.62 -37.09 2.72
N VAL A 158 -17.80 -37.20 1.41
CA VAL A 158 -19.01 -37.78 0.80
C VAL A 158 -18.91 -39.28 1.06
N ASP A 159 -19.74 -39.82 1.95
CA ASP A 159 -19.84 -41.27 2.16
C ASP A 159 -20.41 -41.92 0.88
N PRO A 160 -19.70 -42.83 0.20
CA PRO A 160 -20.26 -43.57 -0.91
C PRO A 160 -21.00 -44.80 -0.36
N ALA A 161 -22.20 -44.59 0.19
CA ALA A 161 -23.06 -45.68 0.62
C ALA A 161 -24.54 -45.39 0.32
N SER A 162 -24.93 -45.57 -0.94
CA SER A 162 -26.26 -46.03 -1.33
C SER A 162 -26.16 -46.67 -2.71
N ALA A 163 -26.09 -47.99 -2.70
CA ALA A 163 -26.36 -48.89 -3.83
C ALA A 163 -27.71 -49.57 -3.54
#